data_AF-M0PG91-F1
#
_entry.id   AF-M0PG91-F1
#
_cell.length_a   1.000
_cell.length_b   1.000
_cell.length_c   1.000
_cell.angle_alpha   90.00
_cell.angle_beta   90.00
_cell.angle_gamma   90.00
#
_symmetry.space_group_name_H-M   'P 1'
#
loop_
_entity.id
_entity.type
_entity.pdbx_description
1 polymer ?
#
loop_
_entity_poly.entity_id
_entity_poly.type
_entity_poly.pdbx_seq_one_letter_code
_entity_poly.pdbx_strand_id
1 'polypeptide(L)' 'MSTDEPSVPIVCTECETETRVPLSDVADALTRHNDGKHDGEEIAEVDPALKDQLADLVAEDLGLFEGA' A
#
# COMPACT_ATOMS: atom_id res chain seq x y z
N MET A 1 8.57 -16.32 -16.05
CA MET A 1 7.88 -15.15 -15.47
C MET A 1 8.95 -14.35 -14.77
N SER A 2 9.02 -13.03 -14.97
CA SER A 2 10.02 -12.21 -14.28
C SER A 2 9.83 -12.41 -12.78
N THR A 3 10.87 -12.87 -12.10
CA THR A 3 10.91 -13.08 -10.65
C THR A 3 10.98 -11.75 -9.88
N ASP A 4 10.64 -10.64 -10.54
CA ASP A 4 10.60 -9.32 -9.93
C ASP A 4 9.31 -9.21 -9.11
N GLU A 5 9.51 -8.94 -7.82
CA GLU A 5 8.42 -8.72 -6.89
C GLU A 5 7.58 -7.51 -7.32
N PRO A 6 6.24 -7.56 -7.18
CA PRO A 6 5.41 -6.41 -7.50
C PRO A 6 5.84 -5.18 -6.70
N SER A 7 5.95 -4.04 -7.38
CA SER A 7 6.20 -2.77 -6.70
C SER A 7 4.88 -2.19 -6.19
N VAL A 8 4.84 -1.81 -4.93
CA VAL A 8 3.72 -1.19 -4.25
C VAL A 8 3.96 0.32 -4.13
N PRO A 9 3.03 1.17 -4.60
CA PRO A 9 3.04 2.60 -4.36
C PRO A 9 2.73 2.91 -2.90
N ILE A 10 3.53 3.79 -2.31
CA ILE A 10 3.33 4.40 -1.00
C ILE A 10 3.24 5.91 -1.15
N VAL A 11 2.34 6.52 -0.39
CA VAL A 11 2.05 7.95 -0.38
C VAL A 11 2.22 8.50 1.02
N CYS A 12 2.76 9.72 1.12
CA CYS A 12 2.77 10.49 2.36
C CYS A 12 2.18 11.87 2.07
N THR A 13 1.06 12.17 2.71
CA THR A 13 0.30 13.42 2.48
C THR A 13 1.02 14.64 3.03
N GLU A 14 1.70 14.52 4.17
CA GLU A 14 2.45 15.62 4.79
C GLU A 14 3.75 15.93 4.04
N CYS A 15 4.43 14.91 3.53
CA CYS A 15 5.65 15.09 2.73
C CYS A 15 5.37 15.40 1.25
N GLU A 16 4.11 15.24 0.80
CA GLU A 16 3.70 15.33 -0.61
C GLU A 16 4.53 14.42 -1.54
N THR A 17 4.90 13.23 -1.04
CA THR A 17 5.75 12.27 -1.76
C THR A 17 5.00 11.01 -2.13
N GLU A 18 5.20 10.55 -3.37
CA GLU A 18 4.78 9.24 -3.87
C GLU A 18 6.02 8.45 -4.31
N THR A 19 6.17 7.22 -3.82
CA THR A 19 7.28 6.33 -4.21
C THR A 19 6.78 4.91 -4.38
N ARG A 20 7.53 4.07 -5.10
CA ARG A 20 7.22 2.65 -5.27
C ARG A 20 8.35 1.80 -4.70
N VAL A 21 7.99 0.81 -3.90
CA VAL A 21 8.92 -0.13 -3.25
C VAL A 21 8.46 -1.57 -3.47
N PRO A 22 9.36 -2.57 -3.45
CA PRO A 22 8.96 -3.98 -3.51
C PRO A 22 7.97 -4.34 -2.40
N LEU A 23 7.00 -5.21 -2.68
CA LEU A 23 5.96 -5.63 -1.71
C LEU A 23 6.55 -6.11 -0.38
N SER A 24 7.65 -6.85 -0.41
CA SER A 24 8.34 -7.35 0.79
C SER A 24 8.94 -6.22 1.64
N ASP A 25 9.29 -5.09 1.04
CA ASP A 25 9.93 -3.96 1.70
C ASP A 25 8.92 -2.90 2.19
N VAL A 26 7.63 -3.01 1.84
CA VAL A 26 6.61 -1.98 2.14
C VAL A 26 6.53 -1.66 3.63
N ALA A 27 6.41 -2.69 4.47
CA ALA A 27 6.25 -2.50 5.91
C ALA A 27 7.46 -1.80 6.54
N ASP A 28 8.66 -2.19 6.13
CA ASP A 28 9.90 -1.60 6.59
C ASP A 28 10.07 -0.16 6.09
N ALA A 29 9.70 0.10 4.83
CA ALA A 29 9.75 1.43 4.23
C ALA A 29 8.81 2.43 4.94
N LEU A 30 7.56 2.01 5.22
CA LEU A 30 6.59 2.82 5.94
C LEU A 30 7.02 3.09 7.37
N THR A 31 7.44 2.05 8.10
CA THR A 31 7.93 2.19 9.48
C THR A 31 9.10 3.16 9.54
N ARG A 32 10.12 2.96 8.70
CA ARG A 32 11.29 3.85 8.64
C ARG A 32 10.92 5.29 8.31
N HIS A 33 9.96 5.50 7.41
CA HIS A 33 9.53 6.84 7.02
C HIS A 33 8.78 7.52 8.17
N ASN A 34 7.78 6.86 8.73
CA ASN A 34 6.94 7.39 9.80
C ASN A 34 7.75 7.66 11.07
N ASP A 35 8.60 6.71 11.49
CA ASP A 35 9.50 6.91 12.64
C ASP A 35 10.51 8.03 12.39
N GLY A 36 11.00 8.18 11.15
CA GLY A 36 12.05 9.13 10.81
C GLY A 36 11.57 10.55 10.48
N LYS A 37 10.31 10.73 10.09
CA LYS A 37 9.75 12.00 9.60
C LYS A 37 8.51 12.48 10.34
N HIS A 38 7.79 11.57 10.99
CA HIS A 38 6.48 11.82 11.60
C HIS A 38 6.43 11.32 13.05
N ASP A 39 7.57 11.20 13.72
CA ASP A 39 7.66 10.76 15.12
C ASP A 39 6.92 9.43 15.41
N GLY A 40 6.82 8.56 14.40
CA GLY A 40 6.13 7.28 14.46
C GLY A 40 4.63 7.34 14.18
N GLU A 41 4.07 8.51 13.85
CA GLU A 41 2.68 8.63 13.40
C GLU A 41 2.51 8.01 12.00
N GLU A 42 1.46 7.21 11.82
CA GLU A 42 1.13 6.52 10.56
C GLU A 42 0.57 7.48 9.50
N ILE A 43 1.42 8.41 9.04
CA ILE A 43 1.09 9.41 8.03
C ILE A 43 1.36 8.88 6.62
N ALA A 44 2.50 8.21 6.42
CA ALA A 44 2.77 7.51 5.17
C ALA A 44 2.06 6.16 5.17
N GLU A 45 1.40 5.85 4.05
CA GLU A 45 0.65 4.61 3.87
C GLU A 45 0.76 4.08 2.43
N VAL A 46 0.37 2.82 2.21
CA VAL A 46 0.14 2.30 0.86
C VAL A 46 -0.93 3.12 0.17
N ASP A 47 -0.75 3.41 -1.12
CA ASP A 47 -1.69 4.20 -1.93
C ASP A 47 -3.15 3.74 -1.70
N PRO A 48 -4.03 4.64 -1.22
CA PRO A 48 -5.42 4.29 -0.94
C PRO A 48 -6.17 3.81 -2.21
N ALA A 49 -5.83 4.31 -3.39
CA ALA A 49 -6.44 3.83 -4.63
C ALA A 49 -6.06 2.37 -4.96
N LEU A 50 -4.88 1.92 -4.51
CA LEU A 50 -4.49 0.51 -4.62
C LEU A 50 -5.23 -0.35 -3.58
N LYS A 51 -5.41 0.16 -2.36
CA LYS A 51 -6.18 -0.55 -1.32
C LYS A 51 -7.61 -0.81 -1.76
N ASP A 52 -8.26 0.19 -2.37
CA ASP A 52 -9.63 0.07 -2.87
C ASP A 52 -9.75 -1.00 -3.98
N GLN A 53 -8.86 -0.96 -4.97
CA GLN A 53 -8.84 -1.96 -6.04
C GLN A 53 -8.57 -3.37 -5.51
N LEU A 54 -7.73 -3.51 -4.49
CA LEU A 54 -7.48 -4.81 -3.87
C LEU A 54 -8.71 -5.33 -3.13
N ALA A 55 -9.45 -4.46 -2.44
CA ALA A 55 -10.68 -4.84 -1.75
C ALA A 55 -11.73 -5.38 -2.72
N ASP A 56 -11.89 -4.73 -3.88
CA ASP A 56 -12.81 -5.18 -4.93
C ASP A 56 -12.44 -6.57 -5.46
N LEU A 57 -11.16 -6.78 -5.81
CA LEU A 57 -10.66 -8.06 -6.31
C LEU A 57 -10.84 -9.20 -5.28
N VAL A 58 -10.59 -8.93 -4.00
CA VAL A 58 -10.78 -9.91 -2.92
C VAL A 58 -12.28 -10.20 -2.72
N ALA A 59 -13.14 -9.20 -2.82
CA ALA A 59 -14.58 -9.38 -2.70
C ALA A 59 -15.16 -10.21 -3.86
N GLU A 60 -14.64 -10.05 -5.08
CA GLU A 60 -14.94 -10.92 -6.22
C GLU A 60 -14.52 -12.37 -5.97
N ASP A 61 -13.29 -12.61 -5.49
CA ASP A 61 -12.77 -13.96 -5.19
C ASP A 61 -13.56 -14.66 -4.06
N LEU A 62 -13.99 -13.89 -3.06
CA LEU A 62 -14.83 -14.39 -1.96
C LEU A 62 -16.31 -14.58 -2.35
N GLY A 63 -16.71 -14.25 -3.58
CA GLY A 63 -18.10 -14.40 -4.05
C GLY A 63 -19.09 -13.45 -3.36
N LEU A 64 -18.61 -12.33 -2.78
CA LEU A 64 -19.45 -11.41 -2.01
C LEU A 64 -20.46 -10.64 -2.87
N PHE A 65 -20.29 -10.65 -4.20
CA PHE A 65 -21.16 -9.97 -5.15
C PHE A 65 -22.22 -10.89 -5.80
N GLU A 66 -22.26 -12.19 -5.50
CA GLU A 66 -23.18 -13.15 -6.17
C GLU A 66 -24.63 -13.15 -5.63
N GLY A 67 -25.08 -12.09 -4.94
CA GLY A 67 -26.36 -12.09 -4.21
C GLY A 67 -27.15 -10.79 -4.16
N ALA A 68 -27.10 -9.95 -5.20
CA ALA A 68 -27.96 -8.77 -5.34
C ALA A 68 -29.16 -9.02 -6.27
#